data_AF-A0A5K0V6C6-F1
#
_entry.id   AF-A0A5K0V6C6-F1
#
_cell.length_a   1.000
_cell.length_b   1.000
_cell.length_c   1.000
_cell.angle_alpha   90.00
_cell.angle_beta   90.00
_cell.angle_gamma   90.00
#
_symmetry.space_group_name_H-M   'P 1'
#
loop_
_entity.id
_entity.type
_entity.pdbx_description
1 polymer ?
#
loop_
_entity_poly.entity_id
_entity_poly.type
_entity_poly.pdbx_seq_one_letter_code
_entity_poly.pdbx_strand_id
1 'polypeptide(L)' 'TNQEIIKEFSAPVPGSKDLFFPTKYSQNFLVQCKACFWKQFWSYWRNPQYNAIRMFMTIIIGLLFGTIFWKAGKKT' A
#
# COMPACT_ATOMS: atom_id res chain seq x y z
N THR A 1 -32.56 -24.10 -19.83
CA THR A 1 -31.11 -24.14 -20.17
C THR A 1 -30.36 -23.00 -19.48
N ASN A 2 -29.04 -23.10 -19.21
CA ASN A 2 -28.28 -22.00 -18.59
C ASN A 2 -28.49 -20.63 -19.27
N GLN A 3 -28.71 -20.61 -20.59
CA GLN A 3 -29.00 -19.40 -21.36
C GLN A 3 -30.31 -18.70 -20.97
N GLU A 4 -31.34 -19.45 -20.57
CA GLU A 4 -32.63 -18.89 -20.14
C GLU A 4 -32.51 -18.23 -18.77
N ILE A 5 -31.78 -18.87 -17.86
CA ILE A 5 -31.49 -18.36 -16.50
C ILE A 5 -30.65 -17.07 -16.60
N ILE A 6 -29.65 -17.04 -17.47
CA ILE A 6 -28.85 -15.82 -17.73
C ILE A 6 -29.75 -14.70 -18.27
N LYS A 7 -30.66 -15.01 -19.20
CA LYS A 7 -31.57 -14.02 -19.78
C LYS A 7 -32.53 -13.44 -18.72
N GLU A 8 -33.01 -14.26 -17.80
CA GLU A 8 -33.84 -13.84 -16.68
C GLU A 8 -33.09 -12.93 -15.69
N PHE A 9 -31.87 -13.30 -15.29
CA PHE A 9 -31.06 -12.48 -14.37
C PHE A 9 -30.43 -11.25 -15.00
N SER A 10 -30.31 -11.22 -16.33
CA SER A 10 -29.82 -10.03 -17.05
C SER A 10 -30.89 -8.93 -17.09
N ALA A 11 -32.17 -9.28 -16.93
CA ALA A 11 -33.24 -8.31 -16.85
C ALA A 11 -33.30 -7.72 -15.42
N PRO A 12 -33.29 -6.38 -15.28
CA PRO A 12 -33.49 -5.75 -13.98
C PRO A 12 -34.88 -6.09 -13.44
N VAL A 13 -34.99 -6.32 -12.13
CA VAL A 13 -36.25 -6.69 -11.47
C VAL A 13 -37.30 -5.59 -11.70
N PRO A 14 -38.59 -5.94 -11.96
CA PRO A 14 -39.66 -4.95 -12.09
C PRO A 14 -39.72 -4.02 -10.87
N GLY A 15 -39.64 -2.71 -11.09
CA GLY A 15 -39.62 -1.71 -10.02
C GLY A 15 -38.24 -1.37 -9.47
N SER A 16 -37.18 -2.00 -9.97
CA SER A 16 -35.80 -1.56 -9.70
C SER A 16 -35.52 -0.20 -10.33
N LYS A 17 -34.71 0.59 -9.65
CA LYS A 17 -34.23 1.89 -10.13
C LYS A 17 -32.77 1.75 -10.53
N ASP A 18 -32.37 2.48 -11.56
CA ASP A 18 -30.97 2.54 -11.96
C ASP A 18 -30.10 3.03 -10.79
N LEU A 19 -28.93 2.41 -10.65
CA LEU A 19 -27.93 2.81 -9.67
C LEU A 19 -27.43 4.22 -10.01
N PHE A 20 -27.81 5.19 -9.18
CA PHE A 20 -27.28 6.55 -9.26
C PHE A 20 -26.12 6.72 -8.29
N PHE A 21 -24.94 7.05 -8.83
CA PHE A 21 -23.78 7.39 -8.03
C PHE A 21 -23.56 8.90 -8.06
N PRO A 22 -23.59 9.60 -6.91
CA PRO A 22 -23.41 11.04 -6.87
C PRO A 22 -21.99 11.47 -7.28
N THR A 23 -21.02 10.57 -7.18
CA THR A 23 -19.62 10.79 -7.52
C THR A 23 -19.04 9.58 -8.25
N LYS A 24 -18.07 9.81 -9.14
CA LYS A 24 -17.36 8.75 -9.88
C LYS A 24 -16.64 7.75 -8.95
N TYR A 25 -16.19 8.21 -7.79
CA TYR A 25 -15.46 7.41 -6.80
C TYR A 25 -16.16 7.45 -5.45
N SER A 26 -16.08 6.34 -4.70
CA SER A 26 -16.75 6.20 -3.39
C SER A 26 -16.15 7.07 -2.29
N GLN A 27 -14.91 7.50 -2.44
CA GLN A 27 -14.17 8.35 -1.50
C GLN A 27 -13.23 9.28 -2.26
N ASN A 28 -12.88 10.41 -1.64
CA ASN A 28 -11.90 11.33 -2.23
C ASN A 28 -10.49 10.71 -2.30
N PHE A 29 -9.62 11.32 -3.11
CA PHE A 29 -8.27 10.83 -3.34
C PHE A 29 -7.44 10.71 -2.06
N LEU A 30 -7.51 11.69 -1.17
CA LEU A 30 -6.72 11.72 0.07
C LEU A 30 -7.08 10.59 1.03
N VAL A 31 -8.38 10.26 1.14
CA VAL A 31 -8.87 9.14 1.97
C VAL A 31 -8.35 7.82 1.43
N GLN A 32 -8.44 7.61 0.10
CA GLN A 32 -7.90 6.41 -0.54
C GLN A 32 -6.39 6.32 -0.35
N CYS A 33 -5.68 7.44 -0.53
CA CYS A 33 -4.22 7.51 -0.35
C CYS A 33 -3.83 7.11 1.08
N LYS A 34 -4.48 7.68 2.09
CA LYS A 34 -4.28 7.33 3.51
C LYS A 34 -4.56 5.85 3.78
N ALA A 35 -5.65 5.30 3.22
CA ALA A 35 -5.98 3.88 3.36
C ALA A 35 -4.90 2.97 2.74
N CYS A 36 -4.40 3.33 1.56
CA CYS A 36 -3.30 2.62 0.90
C CYS A 36 -2.01 2.66 1.73
N PHE A 37 -1.62 3.84 2.24
CA PHE A 37 -0.45 3.97 3.12
C PHE A 37 -0.60 3.14 4.39
N TRP A 38 -1.78 3.15 5.02
CA TRP A 38 -2.04 2.35 6.20
C TRP A 38 -1.90 0.86 5.91
N LYS A 39 -2.50 0.39 4.81
CA LYS A 39 -2.37 -1.01 4.37
C LYS A 39 -0.91 -1.39 4.09
N GLN A 40 -0.17 -0.50 3.42
CA GLN A 40 1.24 -0.73 3.11
C GLN A 40 2.09 -0.77 4.37
N PHE A 41 1.85 0.13 5.32
CA PHE A 41 2.52 0.15 6.62
C PHE A 41 2.30 -1.16 7.37
N TRP A 42 1.05 -1.60 7.52
CA TRP A 42 0.75 -2.87 8.18
C TRP A 42 1.34 -4.08 7.45
N SER A 43 1.29 -4.09 6.12
CA SER A 43 1.91 -5.14 5.31
C SER A 43 3.44 -5.18 5.51
N TYR A 44 4.07 -4.01 5.54
CA TYR A 44 5.51 -3.86 5.76
C TYR A 44 5.95 -4.40 7.12
N TRP A 45 5.17 -4.16 8.18
CA TRP A 45 5.48 -4.63 9.53
C TRP A 45 5.04 -6.07 9.81
N ARG A 46 4.23 -6.69 8.95
CA ARG A 46 3.82 -8.10 9.09
C ARG A 46 4.97 -9.07 8.81
N ASN A 47 6.03 -8.65 8.10
CA ASN A 47 7.27 -9.39 7.88
C ASN A 47 8.49 -8.60 8.40
N PRO A 48 8.66 -8.48 9.72
CA PRO A 48 9.66 -7.60 10.31
C PRO A 48 11.10 -8.07 10.07
N GLN A 49 11.32 -9.37 9.80
CA GLN A 49 12.66 -9.95 9.67
C GLN A 49 13.49 -9.31 8.55
N TYR A 50 12.92 -9.18 7.34
CA TYR A 50 13.64 -8.62 6.19
C TYR A 50 13.95 -7.13 6.37
N ASN A 51 13.00 -6.37 6.94
CA ASN A 51 13.17 -4.93 7.17
C ASN A 51 14.13 -4.63 8.32
N ALA A 52 14.10 -5.44 9.38
CA ALA A 52 15.05 -5.32 10.48
C ALA A 52 16.49 -5.60 10.03
N ILE A 53 16.70 -6.63 9.20
CA ILE A 53 18.02 -6.92 8.63
C ILE A 53 18.52 -5.75 7.79
N ARG A 54 17.66 -5.17 6.94
CA ARG A 54 18.02 -3.99 6.14
C ARG A 54 18.48 -2.83 7.04
N MET A 55 17.72 -2.51 8.08
CA MET A 55 18.05 -1.41 9.00
C MET A 55 19.34 -1.68 9.79
N PHE A 56 19.51 -2.92 10.25
CA PHE A 56 20.71 -3.36 10.94
C PHE A 56 21.97 -3.27 10.06
N MET A 57 21.89 -3.73 8.81
CA MET A 57 22.98 -3.62 7.84
C MET A 57 23.34 -2.15 7.56
N THR A 58 22.35 -1.28 7.41
CA THR A 58 22.59 0.17 7.23
C THR A 58 23.32 0.77 8.43
N ILE A 59 22.95 0.39 9.66
CA ILE A 59 23.64 0.84 10.88
C ILE A 59 25.09 0.35 10.90
N ILE A 60 25.34 -0.94 10.61
CA ILE A 60 26.70 -1.49 10.57
C ILE A 60 27.55 -0.75 9.55
N ILE A 61 27.05 -0.57 8.32
CA ILE A 61 27.77 0.13 7.25
C ILE A 61 28.07 1.58 7.66
N GLY A 62 27.10 2.26 8.26
CA GLY A 62 27.27 3.61 8.80
C GLY A 62 28.35 3.69 9.89
N LEU A 63 28.37 2.72 10.81
CA LEU A 63 29.40 2.62 11.84
C LEU A 63 30.78 2.30 11.27
N LEU A 64 30.86 1.39 10.28
CA LEU A 64 32.11 1.06 9.61
C LEU A 64 32.70 2.29 8.92
N PHE A 65 31.92 3.02 8.12
CA PHE A 65 32.40 4.25 7.49
C PHE A 65 32.70 5.34 8.51
N GLY A 66 31.84 5.51 9.52
CA GLY A 66 32.05 6.47 10.60
C GLY A 66 33.34 6.21 11.37
N THR A 67 33.69 4.94 11.60
CA THR A 67 34.93 4.54 12.28
C THR A 67 36.15 4.62 11.38
N ILE A 68 36.06 4.20 10.11
CA ILE A 68 37.17 4.30 9.13
C ILE A 68 37.56 5.76 8.88
N PHE A 69 36.56 6.63 8.71
CA PHE A 69 36.78 8.06 8.50
C PHE A 69 36.80 8.84 9.83
N TRP A 70 36.86 8.14 10.96
CA TRP A 70 36.88 8.79 12.27
C TRP A 70 38.13 9.64 12.40
N LYS A 71 37.94 10.96 12.52
CA LYS A 71 39.00 11.98 12.60
C LYS A 71 39.92 12.06 11.36
N ALA A 72 39.50 11.54 10.20
CA ALA A 72 40.23 11.69 8.95
C ALA A 72 40.35 13.16 8.48
N GLY A 73 39.56 14.07 9.04
CA GLY A 73 39.56 15.51 8.75
C GLY A 73 40.59 16.36 9.52
N LYS A 74 41.71 15.79 10.00
CA LYS A 74 42.83 16.60 10.53
C LYS A 74 44.02 16.57 9.56
N LYS A 75 43.93 17.36 8.50
CA LYS A 75 45.09 17.86 7.75
C LYS A 75 44.85 19.34 7.43
N THR A 76 45.58 20.21 8.13
CA THR A 76 46.11 21.45 7.55
C THR A 76 46.96 21.15 6.34
#